data_AF-A0A533VQ52-F1
#
_entry.id   AF-A0A533VQ52-F1
#
_cell.length_a   1.000
_cell.length_b   1.000
_cell.length_c   1.000
_cell.angle_alpha   90.00
_cell.angle_beta   90.00
_cell.angle_gamma   90.00
#
_symmetry.space_group_name_H-M   'P 1'
#
loop_
_entity.id
_entity.type
_entity.pdbx_description
1 polymer ?
#
loop_
_entity_poly.entity_id
_entity_poly.type
_entity_poly.pdbx_seq_one_letter_code
_entity_poly.pdbx_strand_id
1 'polypeptide(L)'
;MSLSEAEGELVGTYACPSGYVSRLANYGEVDVRWFRDFVSLLLKGVGEIEEEDIRVATRYAWDLDERGAGQVLKEAYWTQSYRRTQSDDPNRDALFSCTNCHSFYVQSISGKERLCLDCRRGKR
;
A
#
# COMPACT_ATOMS: atom_id res chain seq x y z
N MET A 1 -0.18 11.16 -0.12
CA MET A 1 0.42 10.10 0.72
C MET A 1 -0.13 10.25 2.12
N SER A 2 -0.50 9.16 2.77
CA SER A 2 -0.86 9.11 4.19
C SER A 2 0.10 8.18 4.93
N LEU A 3 0.33 8.44 6.23
CA LEU A 3 1.15 7.61 7.10
C LEU A 3 0.27 7.00 8.19
N SER A 4 0.55 5.76 8.55
CA SER A 4 -0.13 5.02 9.63
C SER A 4 0.83 4.06 10.31
N GLU A 5 0.56 3.71 11.56
CA GLU A 5 1.28 2.66 12.27
C GLU A 5 0.50 1.33 12.21
N ALA A 6 1.20 0.23 11.94
CA ALA A 6 0.65 -1.12 11.97
C ALA A 6 1.62 -2.03 12.71
N GLU A 7 1.21 -2.62 13.84
CA GLU A 7 2.07 -3.50 14.66
C GLU A 7 3.41 -2.86 15.09
N GLY A 8 3.47 -1.53 15.21
CA GLY A 8 4.68 -0.77 15.55
C GLY A 8 5.51 -0.33 14.34
N GLU A 9 5.12 -0.74 13.14
CA GLU A 9 5.78 -0.40 11.88
C GLU A 9 5.14 0.81 11.21
N LEU A 10 5.96 1.71 10.66
CA LEU A 10 5.47 2.89 9.94
C LEU A 10 5.15 2.55 8.49
N VAL A 11 3.88 2.68 8.10
CA VAL A 11 3.38 2.37 6.75
C VAL A 11 2.91 3.63 6.04
N GLY A 12 3.49 3.90 4.87
CA GLY A 12 3.05 4.90 3.91
C GLY A 12 2.10 4.34 2.86
N THR A 13 1.02 5.07 2.60
CA THR A 13 0.04 4.75 1.56
C THR A 13 0.01 5.84 0.49
N TYR A 14 0.22 5.43 -0.76
CA TYR A 14 0.13 6.30 -1.92
C TYR A 14 -1.18 6.01 -2.65
N ALA A 15 -2.22 6.77 -2.32
CA ALA A 15 -3.53 6.65 -2.95
C ALA A 15 -3.83 7.83 -3.89
N CYS A 16 -4.46 7.56 -5.03
CA CYS A 16 -5.07 8.56 -5.89
C CYS A 16 -6.34 9.15 -5.24
N PRO A 17 -6.87 10.29 -5.73
CA PRO A 17 -8.12 10.87 -5.21
C PRO A 17 -9.34 9.95 -5.28
N SER A 18 -9.33 8.94 -6.15
CA SER A 18 -10.36 7.89 -6.20
C SER A 18 -10.28 6.89 -5.05
N GLY A 19 -9.20 6.91 -4.27
CA GLY A 19 -8.87 5.91 -3.27
C GLY A 19 -7.95 4.80 -3.79
N TYR A 20 -7.71 4.70 -5.10
CA TYR A 20 -6.85 3.66 -5.69
C TYR A 20 -5.43 3.71 -5.09
N VAL A 21 -4.97 2.61 -4.50
CA VAL A 21 -3.63 2.52 -3.90
C VAL A 21 -2.63 2.11 -4.98
N SER A 22 -1.71 3.01 -5.33
CA SER A 22 -0.63 2.73 -6.28
C SER A 22 0.59 2.08 -5.63
N ARG A 23 0.82 2.38 -4.35
CA ARG A 23 1.96 1.88 -3.58
C ARG A 23 1.64 1.84 -2.09
N LEU A 24 2.14 0.79 -1.43
CA LEU A 24 2.36 0.75 0.01
C LEU A 24 3.87 0.75 0.26
N ALA A 25 4.30 1.41 1.33
CA ALA A 25 5.69 1.47 1.75
C ALA A 25 5.79 1.26 3.27
N ASN A 26 6.80 0.54 3.72
CA ASN A 26 7.21 0.47 5.12
C ASN A 26 8.55 1.20 5.27
N TYR A 27 8.68 2.00 6.33
CA TYR A 27 9.87 2.82 6.61
C TYR A 27 10.51 2.41 7.92
N GLY A 28 11.85 2.42 7.97
CA GLY A 28 12.62 2.20 9.20
C GLY A 28 13.58 1.01 9.09
N GLU A 29 13.59 0.15 10.11
CA GLU A 29 14.25 -1.16 10.05
C GLU A 29 13.37 -2.14 9.26
N VAL A 30 13.51 -2.08 7.95
CA VAL A 30 12.64 -2.83 7.04
C VAL A 30 12.78 -4.35 7.22
N ASP A 31 11.71 -4.99 7.70
CA ASP A 31 11.49 -6.43 7.59
C ASP A 31 10.62 -6.72 6.34
N VAL A 32 11.28 -7.24 5.30
CA VAL A 32 10.64 -7.57 4.01
C VAL A 32 9.57 -8.64 4.17
N ARG A 33 9.77 -9.62 5.06
CA ARG A 33 8.83 -10.74 5.24
C ARG A 33 7.57 -10.26 5.94
N TRP A 34 7.73 -9.52 7.03
CA TRP A 34 6.61 -8.87 7.70
C TRP A 34 5.82 -8.00 6.72
N PHE A 35 6.51 -7.16 5.94
CA PHE A 35 5.82 -6.26 5.02
C PHE A 35 5.10 -7.01 3.89
N ARG A 36 5.71 -8.09 3.37
CA ARG A 36 5.06 -8.99 2.41
C ARG A 36 3.81 -9.63 2.98
N ASP A 37 3.85 -10.11 4.22
CA ASP A 37 2.71 -10.74 4.88
C ASP A 37 1.60 -9.72 5.18
N PHE A 38 1.96 -8.50 5.60
CA PHE A 38 1.04 -7.38 5.74
C PHE A 38 0.30 -7.08 4.43
N VAL A 39 1.03 -6.92 3.31
CA VAL A 39 0.42 -6.67 2.00
C VAL A 39 -0.45 -7.86 1.56
N SER A 40 0.00 -9.09 1.82
CA SER A 40 -0.76 -10.32 1.52
C SER A 40 -2.10 -10.38 2.28
N LEU A 41 -2.13 -9.94 3.54
CA LEU A 41 -3.35 -9.87 4.33
C LEU A 41 -4.34 -8.86 3.74
N LEU A 42 -3.87 -7.70 3.28
CA LEU A 42 -4.72 -6.68 2.65
C LEU A 42 -5.30 -7.14 1.30
N LEU A 43 -4.55 -7.96 0.56
CA LEU A 43 -4.93 -8.49 -0.76
C LEU A 43 -5.48 -9.91 -0.71
N LYS A 44 -5.89 -10.38 0.46
CA LYS A 44 -6.38 -11.74 0.64
C LYS A 44 -7.54 -12.04 -0.33
N GLY A 45 -7.33 -13.02 -1.21
CA GLY A 45 -8.29 -13.43 -2.23
C GLY A 45 -8.13 -12.77 -3.60
N VAL A 46 -7.21 -11.82 -3.76
CA VAL A 46 -6.88 -11.17 -5.05
C VAL A 46 -5.73 -11.86 -5.77
N GLY A 47 -4.76 -12.35 -5.00
CA GLY A 47 -3.58 -13.04 -5.52
C GLY A 47 -2.55 -13.26 -4.42
N GLU A 48 -1.58 -14.12 -4.71
CA GLU A 48 -0.44 -14.31 -3.83
C GLU A 48 0.60 -13.21 -4.08
N ILE A 49 1.18 -12.68 -3.00
CA ILE A 49 2.30 -11.74 -3.06
C ILE A 49 3.57 -12.53 -2.77
N GLU A 50 4.53 -12.48 -3.67
CA GLU A 50 5.85 -13.09 -3.48
C GLU A 50 6.85 -12.07 -2.93
N GLU A 51 7.94 -12.53 -2.33
CA GLU A 51 9.01 -11.62 -1.87
C GLU A 51 9.57 -10.77 -3.04
N GLU A 52 9.57 -11.32 -4.27
CA GLU A 52 10.02 -10.64 -5.48
C GLU A 52 9.15 -9.43 -5.90
N ASP A 53 7.91 -9.38 -5.40
CA ASP A 53 7.00 -8.26 -5.64
C ASP A 53 7.30 -7.08 -4.69
N ILE A 54 8.09 -7.31 -3.64
CA ILE A 54 8.54 -6.29 -2.70
C ILE A 54 9.92 -5.79 -3.13
N ARG A 55 10.04 -4.47 -3.24
CA ARG A 55 11.31 -3.81 -3.56
C ARG A 55 11.84 -3.10 -2.33
N VAL A 56 13.15 -3.19 -2.12
CA VAL A 56 13.83 -2.47 -1.05
C VAL A 56 14.67 -1.35 -1.65
N ALA A 57 14.52 -0.16 -1.10
CA ALA A 57 15.33 1.00 -1.44
C ALA A 57 15.94 1.61 -0.18
N THR A 58 17.15 2.13 -0.33
CA THR A 58 17.78 2.99 0.66
C THR A 58 17.44 4.43 0.31
N ARG A 59 16.86 5.17 1.25
CA ARG A 59 16.58 6.61 1.16
C ARG A 59 17.56 7.35 2.04
N TYR A 60 18.26 8.30 1.44
CA TYR A 60 19.14 9.19 2.18
C TYR A 60 18.36 10.43 2.61
N ALA A 61 18.78 11.07 3.70
CA ALA A 61 18.15 12.32 4.17
C ALA A 61 18.05 13.41 3.08
N TRP A 62 19.02 13.48 2.15
CA TRP A 62 18.96 14.39 1.00
C TRP A 62 17.86 14.06 -0.01
N ASP A 63 17.40 12.80 -0.08
CA ASP A 63 16.33 12.38 -0.99
C ASP A 63 14.96 12.81 -0.44
N LEU A 64 14.91 13.16 0.84
CA LEU A 64 13.72 13.56 1.58
C LEU A 64 13.63 15.07 1.79
N ASP A 65 14.55 15.84 1.20
CA ASP A 65 14.71 17.30 1.39
C ASP A 65 14.86 17.71 2.87
N GLU A 66 15.31 16.76 3.71
CA GLU A 66 15.57 17.02 5.12
C GLU A 66 17.02 17.50 5.30
N ARG A 67 17.16 18.70 5.87
CA ARG A 67 18.46 19.25 6.29
C ARG A 67 18.83 18.68 7.67
N GLY A 68 19.12 17.38 7.73
CA GLY A 68 19.44 16.66 8.96
C GLY A 68 20.50 15.57 8.73
N ALA A 69 21.42 15.42 9.67
CA ALA A 69 22.61 14.58 9.52
C ALA A 69 22.27 13.07 9.42
N GLY A 70 22.64 12.46 8.29
CA GLY A 70 23.10 11.06 8.21
C GLY A 70 22.10 9.93 8.47
N GLN A 71 20.81 10.19 8.69
CA GLN A 71 19.83 9.11 8.80
C GLN A 71 19.60 8.47 7.44
N VAL A 72 19.97 7.19 7.37
CA VAL A 72 19.69 6.30 6.25
C VAL A 72 18.39 5.58 6.58
N LEU A 73 17.32 5.90 5.88
CA LEU A 73 16.03 5.21 6.00
C LEU A 73 16.00 4.09 4.97
N LYS A 74 15.69 2.87 5.38
CA LYS A 74 15.30 1.83 4.42
C LYS A 74 13.80 1.92 4.19
N GLU A 75 13.41 1.65 2.95
CA GLU A 75 12.03 1.56 2.51
C GLU A 75 11.82 0.19 1.84
N ALA A 76 10.95 -0.66 2.37
CA ALA A 76 10.32 -1.70 1.56
C ALA A 76 9.08 -1.12 0.94
N TYR A 77 8.85 -1.37 -0.35
CA TYR A 77 7.63 -0.94 -1.00
C TYR A 77 7.11 -2.01 -1.94
N TRP A 78 5.79 -2.09 -1.94
CA TRP A 78 5.01 -2.86 -2.89
C TRP A 78 4.32 -1.87 -3.81
N THR A 79 4.52 -2.03 -5.11
CA THR A 79 3.73 -1.31 -6.10
C THR A 79 2.63 -2.21 -6.59
N GLN A 80 1.45 -1.63 -6.74
CA GLN A 80 0.32 -2.27 -7.42
C GLN A 80 0.58 -2.29 -8.94
N SER A 81 1.67 -2.96 -9.32
CA SER A 81 2.20 -3.11 -10.68
C SER A 81 2.09 -4.57 -11.08
N TYR A 82 1.06 -4.85 -11.85
CA TYR A 82 0.60 -6.17 -12.21
C TYR A 82 1.42 -6.78 -13.36
N ARG A 83 2.71 -7.06 -13.12
CA ARG A 83 3.53 -7.79 -14.11
C ARG A 83 3.05 -9.23 -14.34
N ARG A 84 2.24 -9.79 -13.44
CA ARG A 84 1.87 -11.22 -13.41
C ARG A 84 0.36 -11.50 -13.55
N THR A 85 -0.49 -10.48 -13.66
CA THR A 85 -1.94 -10.64 -13.94
C THR A 85 -2.31 -9.92 -15.24
N GLN A 86 -3.50 -10.22 -15.79
CA GLN A 86 -4.02 -9.60 -17.02
C GLN A 86 -4.00 -8.07 -16.87
N SER A 87 -2.93 -7.43 -17.34
CA SER A 87 -2.63 -6.02 -17.07
C SER A 87 -3.73 -5.10 -17.60
N ASP A 88 -4.52 -5.62 -18.53
CA ASP A 88 -5.48 -4.88 -19.34
C ASP A 88 -6.94 -5.23 -18.98
N ASP A 89 -7.17 -6.13 -18.01
CA ASP A 89 -8.53 -6.48 -17.56
C ASP A 89 -9.09 -5.38 -16.63
N PRO A 90 -10.12 -4.61 -17.06
CA PRO A 90 -10.73 -3.57 -16.25
C PRO A 90 -11.59 -4.11 -15.10
N ASN A 91 -11.84 -5.42 -15.05
CA ASN A 91 -12.59 -6.08 -13.97
C ASN A 91 -11.68 -6.70 -12.92
N ARG A 92 -10.36 -6.62 -13.08
CA ARG A 92 -9.42 -7.14 -12.08
C ARG A 92 -9.57 -6.42 -10.75
N ASP A 93 -9.33 -7.16 -9.68
CA ASP A 93 -9.32 -6.62 -8.33
C ASP A 93 -8.07 -5.78 -8.05
N ALA A 94 -8.29 -4.70 -7.30
CA ALA A 94 -7.28 -3.72 -6.91
C ALA A 94 -7.53 -3.24 -5.48
N LEU A 95 -6.46 -2.81 -4.82
CA LEU A 95 -6.53 -2.24 -3.48
C LEU A 95 -6.93 -0.76 -3.53
N PHE A 96 -7.86 -0.39 -2.67
CA PHE A 96 -8.32 0.97 -2.46
C PHE A 96 -8.26 1.31 -0.97
N SER A 97 -8.03 2.60 -0.67
CA SER A 97 -8.18 3.18 0.66
C SER A 97 -9.52 3.90 0.76
N CYS A 98 -10.25 3.65 1.84
CA CYS A 98 -11.54 4.27 2.13
C CYS A 98 -11.36 5.78 2.31
N THR A 99 -12.14 6.57 1.57
CA THR A 99 -12.07 8.04 1.68
C THR A 99 -12.57 8.59 3.02
N ASN A 100 -13.28 7.78 3.83
CA ASN A 100 -13.82 8.20 5.11
C ASN A 100 -12.99 7.73 6.31
N CYS A 101 -12.66 6.43 6.39
CA CYS A 101 -11.92 5.87 7.54
C CYS A 101 -10.50 5.42 7.20
N HIS A 102 -10.04 5.62 5.97
CA HIS A 102 -8.73 5.22 5.46
C HIS A 102 -8.41 3.71 5.50
N SER A 103 -9.36 2.87 5.94
CA SER A 103 -9.22 1.41 5.88
C SER A 103 -9.07 0.93 4.45
N PHE A 104 -8.33 -0.16 4.27
CA PHE A 104 -8.18 -0.79 2.97
C PHE A 104 -9.38 -1.67 2.61
N TYR A 105 -9.67 -1.75 1.32
CA TYR A 105 -10.64 -2.69 0.76
C TYR A 105 -10.30 -2.98 -0.70
N VAL A 106 -10.82 -4.09 -1.20
CA VAL A 106 -10.62 -4.53 -2.58
C VAL A 106 -11.91 -4.30 -3.38
N GLN A 107 -11.74 -3.87 -4.63
CA GLN A 107 -12.78 -3.88 -5.65
C GLN A 107 -12.15 -3.99 -7.04
N SER A 108 -12.98 -4.23 -8.05
CA SER A 108 -12.59 -4.07 -9.45
C SER A 108 -11.96 -2.69 -9.72
N ILE A 109 -10.93 -2.62 -10.56
CA ILE A 109 -10.27 -1.36 -10.93
C ILE A 109 -11.20 -0.37 -11.63
N SER A 110 -12.22 -0.86 -12.35
CA SER A 110 -13.28 -0.03 -12.93
C SER A 110 -14.41 0.31 -11.95
N GLY A 111 -14.32 -0.22 -10.72
CA GLY A 111 -15.21 0.09 -9.61
C GLY A 111 -15.23 1.58 -9.29
N LYS A 112 -16.42 2.06 -8.92
CA LYS A 112 -16.66 3.48 -8.58
C LYS A 112 -16.83 3.71 -7.08
N GLU A 113 -16.75 2.65 -6.28
CA GLU A 113 -16.90 2.75 -4.84
C GLU A 113 -15.73 3.53 -4.27
N ARG A 114 -16.01 4.41 -3.31
CA ARG A 114 -14.99 5.22 -2.60
C ARG A 114 -14.93 4.93 -1.10
N LEU A 115 -15.82 4.07 -0.63
CA LEU A 115 -16.01 3.73 0.77
C LEU A 115 -15.89 2.23 0.94
N CYS A 116 -15.22 1.81 2.03
CA CYS A 116 -15.21 0.40 2.43
C CYS A 116 -16.62 -0.05 2.85
N LEU A 117 -16.82 -1.38 2.91
CA LEU A 117 -18.12 -1.98 3.20
C LEU A 117 -18.74 -1.47 4.51
N ASP A 118 -17.92 -1.26 5.55
CA ASP A 118 -18.38 -0.78 6.86
C ASP A 118 -18.87 0.67 6.81
N CYS A 119 -18.09 1.56 6.17
CA CYS A 119 -18.49 2.96 5.97
C CYS A 119 -19.76 3.09 5.12
N ARG A 120 -19.94 2.24 4.09
CA ARG A 120 -21.19 2.21 3.31
C ARG A 120 -22.39 1.78 4.13
N ARG A 121 -22.17 0.94 5.15
CA ARG A 121 -23.20 0.48 6.09
C ARG A 121 -23.42 1.44 7.25
N GLY A 122 -22.75 2.60 7.25
CA GLY A 122 -22.86 3.61 8.32
C GLY A 122 -22.10 3.25 9.60
N LYS A 123 -21.24 2.23 9.58
CA LYS A 123 -20.33 1.95 10.69
C LYS A 123 -19.11 2.87 10.54
N ARG A 124 -18.82 3.63 11.60
CA ARG A 124 -17.60 4.44 11.70
C ARG A 124 -16.50 3.64 12.38
#